data_AF-A0A7V8YGW3-F1
#
_entry.id   AF-A0A7V8YGW3-F1
#
_cell.length_a   1.000
_cell.length_b   1.000
_cell.length_c   1.000
_cell.angle_alpha   90.00
_cell.angle_beta   90.00
_cell.angle_gamma   90.00
#
_symmetry.space_group_name_H-M   'P 1'
#
loop_
_entity.id
_entity.type
_entity.pdbx_description
1 polymer ?
#
loop_
_entity_poly.entity_id
_entity_poly.type
_entity_poly.pdbx_seq_one_letter_code
_entity_poly.pdbx_strand_id
1 'polypeptide(L)'
;ICHLLVGVFEMRVASHFGGPPVDYGSYDYPGDAAGALQRLEADYAAWTDGVRGLGADGLARPCGPAEGQFAEHPMAALVLHINREVLHHGAEIALLRDLYRDTQQGRQ
;
A
#
# COMPACT_ATOMS: atom_id res chain seq x y z
N ILE A 1 9.77 -2.06 0.68
CA ILE A 1 8.61 -2.54 1.47
C ILE A 1 8.03 -1.43 2.34
N CYS A 2 8.81 -0.74 3.16
CA CYS A 2 8.29 0.29 4.09
C CYS A 2 7.36 1.34 3.45
N HIS A 3 7.64 1.80 2.23
CA HIS A 3 6.73 2.71 1.51
C HIS A 3 5.37 2.09 1.21
N LEU A 4 5.30 0.79 0.85
CA LEU A 4 4.04 0.07 0.64
C LEU A 4 3.23 -0.06 1.93
N LEU A 5 3.91 -0.21 3.07
CA LEU A 5 3.24 -0.24 4.38
C LEU A 5 2.61 1.13 4.68
N VAL A 6 3.45 2.15 4.84
CA VAL A 6 3.00 3.47 5.33
C VAL A 6 2.22 4.22 4.25
N GLY A 7 2.89 4.54 3.16
CA GLY A 7 2.43 5.48 2.15
C GLY A 7 1.39 4.95 1.20
N VAL A 8 1.13 3.64 1.20
CA VAL A 8 0.20 3.00 0.26
C VAL A 8 -0.96 2.37 1.00
N PHE A 9 -0.71 1.41 1.89
CA PHE A 9 -1.80 0.71 2.58
C PHE A 9 -2.23 1.35 3.90
N GLU A 10 -1.37 1.42 4.91
CA GLU A 10 -1.79 1.72 6.29
C GLU A 10 -2.39 3.11 6.44
N MET A 11 -1.79 4.15 5.84
CA MET A 11 -2.40 5.49 5.84
C MET A 11 -3.79 5.47 5.20
N ARG A 12 -4.03 4.61 4.20
CA ARG A 12 -5.31 4.56 3.47
C ARG A 12 -6.34 3.71 4.20
N VAL A 13 -5.91 2.63 4.84
CA VAL A 13 -6.74 1.88 5.79
C VAL A 13 -7.16 2.78 6.94
N ALA A 14 -6.25 3.60 7.47
CA ALA A 14 -6.55 4.60 8.50
C ALA A 14 -7.58 5.62 8.04
N SER A 15 -7.37 6.22 6.86
CA SER A 15 -8.25 7.26 6.34
C SER A 15 -9.63 6.77 5.89
N HIS A 16 -9.74 5.54 5.38
CA HIS A 16 -10.94 5.09 4.67
C HIS A 16 -11.67 3.91 5.30
N PHE A 17 -10.98 3.11 6.12
CA PHE A 17 -11.50 1.83 6.63
C PHE A 17 -11.33 1.64 8.15
N GLY A 18 -11.01 2.71 8.88
CA GLY A 18 -11.00 2.70 10.35
C GLY A 18 -9.75 2.10 10.99
N GLY A 19 -8.63 2.05 10.26
CA GLY A 19 -7.33 1.72 10.84
C GLY A 19 -6.81 2.77 11.83
N PRO A 20 -5.78 2.44 12.62
CA PRO A 20 -5.12 3.41 13.49
C PRO A 20 -4.46 4.53 12.66
N PRO A 21 -4.36 5.77 13.17
CA PRO A 21 -3.63 6.83 12.48
C PRO A 21 -2.17 6.45 12.24
N VAL A 22 -1.68 6.75 11.03
CA VAL A 22 -0.30 6.45 10.60
C VAL A 22 0.29 7.67 9.91
N ASP A 23 1.55 7.98 10.24
CA ASP A 23 2.36 8.98 9.55
C ASP A 23 3.82 8.53 9.47
N TYR A 24 4.55 9.02 8.47
CA TYR A 24 5.94 8.62 8.21
C TYR A 24 6.93 8.92 9.35
N GLY A 25 6.67 9.98 10.12
CA GLY A 25 7.59 10.49 11.13
C GLY A 25 7.55 9.69 12.44
N SER A 26 6.38 9.14 12.78
CA SER A 26 6.19 8.36 14.02
C SER A 26 6.11 6.85 13.81
N TYR A 27 6.11 6.39 12.56
CA TYR A 27 5.91 4.97 12.24
C TYR A 27 7.00 4.05 12.81
N ASP A 28 6.58 2.99 13.49
CA ASP A 28 7.45 1.91 13.96
C ASP A 28 7.80 0.97 12.81
N TYR A 29 8.90 1.24 12.11
CA TYR A 29 9.31 0.44 10.96
C TYR A 29 9.76 -0.97 11.38
N PRO A 30 9.35 -2.03 10.66
CA PRO A 30 9.81 -3.39 10.94
C PRO A 30 11.34 -3.50 10.81
N GLY A 31 11.97 -4.10 11.81
CA GLY A 31 13.43 -4.25 11.88
C GLY A 31 14.00 -5.40 11.04
N ASP A 32 13.14 -6.28 10.51
CA ASP A 32 13.54 -7.41 9.68
C ASP A 32 12.55 -7.67 8.53
N ALA A 33 12.98 -8.52 7.59
CA ALA A 33 12.19 -8.85 6.40
C ALA A 33 10.93 -9.67 6.71
N ALA A 34 10.97 -10.54 7.72
CA ALA A 34 9.83 -11.40 8.05
C ALA A 34 8.68 -10.55 8.63
N GLY A 35 8.98 -9.66 9.58
CA GLY A 35 8.04 -8.71 10.13
C GLY A 35 7.51 -7.74 9.07
N ALA A 36 8.35 -7.30 8.13
CA ALA A 36 7.92 -6.44 7.04
C ALA A 36 6.93 -7.13 6.08
N LEU A 37 7.15 -8.40 5.75
CA LEU A 37 6.23 -9.19 4.91
C LEU A 37 4.93 -9.50 5.64
N GLN A 38 5.00 -9.87 6.92
CA GLN A 38 3.81 -10.14 7.72
C GLN A 38 2.89 -8.91 7.82
N ARG A 39 3.46 -7.72 8.06
CA ARG A 39 2.68 -6.47 8.07
C ARG A 39 2.08 -6.19 6.69
N LEU A 40 2.86 -6.34 5.62
CA LEU A 40 2.36 -6.13 4.26
C LEU A 40 1.16 -7.02 3.93
N GLU A 41 1.17 -8.29 4.35
CA GLU A 41 0.04 -9.20 4.16
C GLU A 41 -1.21 -8.73 4.94
N ALA A 42 -1.05 -8.31 6.19
CA ALA A 42 -2.14 -7.80 7.01
C ALA A 42 -2.77 -6.53 6.42
N ASP A 43 -1.94 -5.59 5.98
CA ASP A 43 -2.39 -4.31 5.43
C ASP A 43 -3.07 -4.49 4.07
N TYR A 44 -2.51 -5.38 3.23
CA TYR A 44 -3.13 -5.78 1.98
C TYR A 44 -4.53 -6.38 2.19
N ALA A 45 -4.68 -7.25 3.19
CA ALA A 45 -5.97 -7.85 3.53
C ALA A 45 -6.96 -6.77 4.02
N ALA A 46 -6.54 -5.91 4.96
CA ALA A 46 -7.39 -4.84 5.49
C ALA A 46 -7.87 -3.88 4.39
N TRP A 47 -6.96 -3.47 3.49
CA TRP A 47 -7.32 -2.63 2.34
C TRP A 47 -8.29 -3.34 1.40
N THR A 48 -8.00 -4.60 1.04
CA THR A 48 -8.82 -5.37 0.11
C THR A 48 -10.23 -5.62 0.66
N ASP A 49 -10.34 -5.96 1.93
CA ASP A 49 -11.64 -6.18 2.59
C ASP A 49 -12.44 -4.87 2.69
N GLY A 50 -11.77 -3.76 3.03
CA GLY A 50 -12.39 -2.43 3.00
C GLY A 50 -12.94 -2.07 1.62
N VAL A 51 -12.14 -2.24 0.57
CA VAL A 51 -12.56 -1.98 -0.82
C VAL A 51 -13.71 -2.87 -1.25
N ARG A 52 -13.69 -4.17 -0.89
CA ARG A 52 -14.79 -5.10 -1.19
C ARG A 52 -16.09 -4.71 -0.50
N GLY A 53 -16.00 -4.14 0.71
CA GLY A 53 -17.15 -3.66 1.47
C GLY A 53 -17.84 -2.42 0.89
N LEU A 54 -17.21 -1.70 -0.04
CA LEU A 54 -17.76 -0.46 -0.60
C LEU A 54 -18.97 -0.68 -1.53
N GLY A 55 -18.98 -1.79 -2.28
CA GLY A 55 -19.92 -1.97 -3.40
C GLY A 55 -19.76 -0.90 -4.49
N ALA A 56 -20.68 -0.90 -5.46
CA ALA A 56 -20.64 0.03 -6.59
C ALA A 56 -20.81 1.50 -6.15
N ASP A 57 -21.78 1.79 -5.28
CA ASP A 57 -22.05 3.15 -4.82
C ASP A 57 -20.89 3.72 -4.00
N GLY A 58 -20.27 2.90 -3.15
CA GLY A 58 -19.10 3.29 -2.37
C GLY A 58 -17.85 3.51 -3.23
N LEU A 59 -17.73 2.86 -4.39
CA LEU A 59 -16.66 3.13 -5.36
C LEU A 59 -16.91 4.43 -6.16
N ALA A 60 -18.19 4.78 -6.39
CA ALA A 60 -18.56 5.96 -7.17
C ALA A 60 -18.51 7.27 -6.36
N ARG A 61 -18.70 7.23 -5.04
CA ARG A 61 -18.65 8.43 -4.18
C ARG A 61 -17.25 9.07 -4.15
N PRO A 62 -17.14 10.38 -3.85
CA PRO A 62 -15.86 11.04 -3.61
C PRO A 62 -15.02 10.33 -2.53
N CYS A 63 -13.70 10.25 -2.72
CA CYS A 63 -12.78 9.62 -1.76
C CYS A 63 -12.60 10.46 -0.49
N GLY A 64 -12.89 11.76 -0.55
CA GLY A 64 -13.01 12.62 0.63
C GLY A 64 -11.72 13.34 1.04
N PRO A 65 -11.81 14.20 2.06
CA PRO A 65 -10.80 15.22 2.36
C PRO A 65 -9.42 14.68 2.74
N ALA A 66 -9.32 13.41 3.14
CA ALA A 66 -8.04 12.78 3.46
C ALA A 66 -7.07 12.75 2.26
N GLU A 67 -7.60 12.75 1.02
CA GLU A 67 -6.77 12.76 -0.19
C GLU A 67 -6.48 14.19 -0.72
N GLY A 68 -6.74 15.21 0.10
CA GLY A 68 -6.35 16.61 -0.19
C GLY A 68 -6.96 17.14 -1.49
N GLN A 69 -6.11 17.53 -2.44
CA GLN A 69 -6.57 18.07 -3.73
C GLN A 69 -7.40 17.08 -4.55
N PHE A 70 -7.33 15.79 -4.24
CA PHE A 70 -8.08 14.74 -4.92
C PHE A 70 -9.40 14.40 -4.22
N ALA A 71 -9.80 15.12 -3.16
CA ALA A 71 -10.95 14.77 -2.33
C ALA A 71 -12.26 14.53 -3.10
N GLU A 72 -12.46 15.27 -4.19
CA GLU A 72 -13.67 15.16 -5.04
C GLU A 72 -13.57 14.05 -6.10
N HIS A 73 -12.42 13.39 -6.24
CA HIS A 73 -12.28 12.26 -7.17
C HIS A 73 -13.03 11.03 -6.62
N PRO A 74 -13.56 10.16 -7.50
CA PRO A 74 -14.21 8.93 -7.06
C PRO A 74 -13.27 8.02 -6.25
N MET A 75 -13.81 7.29 -5.27
CA MET A 75 -13.08 6.26 -4.52
C MET A 75 -12.43 5.22 -5.46
N ALA A 76 -13.07 4.89 -6.58
CA ALA A 76 -12.48 4.04 -7.62
C ALA A 76 -11.16 4.60 -8.19
N ALA A 77 -11.01 5.92 -8.32
CA ALA A 77 -9.77 6.54 -8.79
C ALA A 77 -8.64 6.37 -7.77
N LEU A 78 -8.95 6.51 -6.47
CA LEU A 78 -7.99 6.21 -5.40
C LEU A 78 -7.59 4.72 -5.42
N VAL A 79 -8.55 3.80 -5.56
CA VAL A 79 -8.26 2.36 -5.65
C VAL A 79 -7.35 2.04 -6.83
N LEU A 80 -7.58 2.65 -8.00
CA LEU A 80 -6.71 2.49 -9.16
C LEU A 80 -5.29 3.06 -8.89
N HIS A 81 -5.20 4.21 -8.21
CA HIS A 81 -3.92 4.77 -7.81
C HIS A 81 -3.14 3.84 -6.88
N ILE A 82 -3.78 3.28 -5.85
CA ILE A 82 -3.15 2.33 -4.93
C ILE A 82 -2.67 1.07 -5.67
N ASN A 83 -3.45 0.54 -6.60
CA ASN A 83 -2.99 -0.57 -7.45
C ASN A 83 -1.75 -0.19 -8.27
N ARG A 84 -1.73 1.01 -8.85
CA ARG A 84 -0.56 1.51 -9.59
C ARG A 84 0.68 1.57 -8.70
N GLU A 85 0.59 2.12 -7.49
CA GLU A 85 1.72 2.24 -6.56
C GLU A 85 2.27 0.87 -6.15
N VAL A 86 1.39 -0.09 -5.86
CA VAL A 86 1.78 -1.47 -5.53
C VAL A 86 2.50 -2.13 -6.70
N LEU A 87 1.96 -2.01 -7.92
CA LEU A 87 2.59 -2.59 -9.12
C LEU A 87 3.93 -1.91 -9.44
N HIS A 88 3.99 -0.59 -9.33
CA HIS A 88 5.19 0.20 -9.60
C HIS A 88 6.34 -0.21 -8.68
N HIS A 89 6.16 -0.14 -7.37
CA HIS A 89 7.20 -0.53 -6.42
C HIS A 89 7.41 -2.03 -6.34
N GLY A 90 6.37 -2.84 -6.63
CA GLY A 90 6.51 -4.28 -6.79
C GLY A 90 7.48 -4.64 -7.92
N ALA A 91 7.43 -3.92 -9.04
CA ALA A 91 8.35 -4.11 -10.16
C ALA A 91 9.79 -3.73 -9.78
N GLU A 92 9.99 -2.64 -9.04
CA GLU A 92 11.31 -2.25 -8.52
C GLU A 92 11.89 -3.32 -7.59
N ILE A 93 11.08 -3.86 -6.67
CA ILE A 93 11.49 -4.94 -5.77
C ILE A 93 11.85 -6.20 -6.57
N ALA A 94 11.04 -6.57 -7.56
CA ALA A 94 11.30 -7.73 -8.41
C ALA A 94 12.64 -7.58 -9.14
N LEU A 95 12.88 -6.41 -9.77
CA LEU A 95 14.15 -6.09 -10.43
C LEU A 95 15.35 -6.25 -9.50
N LEU A 96 15.28 -5.68 -8.29
CA LEU A 96 16.37 -5.78 -7.31
C LEU A 96 16.63 -7.22 -6.86
N ARG A 97 15.58 -8.04 -6.71
CA ARG A 97 15.72 -9.46 -6.36
C ARG A 97 16.37 -10.26 -7.48
N ASP A 98 16.05 -9.96 -8.73
CA ASP A 98 16.64 -10.62 -9.88
C ASP A 98 18.12 -10.25 -10.03
N LEU A 99 18.47 -8.96 -9.92
CA LEU A 99 19.86 -8.49 -9.94
C LEU A 99 20.69 -9.07 -8.79
N TYR A 100 20.11 -9.15 -7.59
CA TYR A 100 20.78 -9.79 -6.45
C TYR A 100 21.10 -11.25 -6.74
N ARG A 101 20.12 -12.01 -7.26
CA ARG A 101 20.30 -13.42 -7.61
C ARG A 101 21.39 -13.59 -8.67
N ASP A 102 21.36 -12.78 -9.73
CA ASP A 102 22.35 -12.82 -10.82
C ASP A 102 23.78 -12.53 -10.31
N THR A 103 23.90 -11.53 -9.43
CA THR A 103 25.19 -11.19 -8.78
C THR A 103 25.74 -12.35 -7.94
N GLN A 104 24.89 -13.12 -7.27
CA GLN A 104 25.36 -14.29 -6.51
C GLN A 104 25.80 -15.45 -7.42
N GLN A 105 25.16 -15.63 -8.58
CA GLN A 105 25.54 -16.67 -9.55
C GLN A 105 26.89 -16.37 -10.20
N GLY A 106 27.19 -15.11 -10.54
CA GLY A 106 28.49 -14.73 -11.09
C GLY A 106 29.66 -14.76 -10.08
N ARG A 107 29.38 -14.97 -8.78
CA ARG A 107 30.38 -15.09 -7.71
C ARG A 107 30.74 -16.53 -7.34
N GLN A 108 30.01 -17.52 -7.88
CA GLN A 108 30.26 -18.95 -7.70
C GLN A 108 31.03 -19.50 -8.90
#